data_AF-A0A9Q0SMU9-F1
#
_entry.id   AF-A0A9Q0SMU9-F1
#
_cell.length_a   1.000
_cell.length_b   1.000
_cell.length_c   1.000
_cell.angle_alpha   90.00
_cell.angle_beta   90.00
_cell.angle_gamma   90.00
#
_symmetry.space_group_name_H-M   'P 1'
#
loop_
_entity.id
_entity.type
_entity.pdbx_description
1 polymer ?
#
loop_
_entity_poly.entity_id
_entity_poly.type
_entity_poly.pdbx_seq_one_letter_code
_entity_poly.pdbx_strand_id
1 'polypeptide(L)'
;METSKTMEEPDVGILCYISQLPGFRGILKQRYADFIVNEVDTDGNVVQLTCLEPPPQMVEETKECEVKVSDEKMSESKSYEAEIELFRSLAGDSDAEKLESLISQVDSRTGNEDSASHIVLSPDSDKAHRTAVHNFFKQNFKFLVTDTTDGPDASSKCIRVRLDSGGHKNNGRNSKKRKERGEKPFDSRGSSNWPEHLGKFLRFHLYKENKDTQEALGIIGKMLGIQSKSFGFAGTKDKRAVSTQRVTVFKQQASRLAALNDRLIGIKVGNFCHVKEGLLLGKLLGNRFTVTLRGVIADSEDTIKAAADSLGRHGFINYFGLQRFGTGSVPTHLIGAALLRGEWKTAVSMILDPREGERDVIRNAREYYKESNDIEGTLRQLPRHLVAERAVLQCLKKCPGDYLQALKAIPRTLRMMYVHGYQSYLWNHAASERVQKYGFDQVFPGDLVYCKGDDTEKETVGVNSECNDDNSDDTYDCSHLDETSGTDRPESKNTLVKVVTAEDMSTGNYTVDDVVLPMPGSRVIFPTNEIAKVYHDLAKKDAINLTESVHSVKEFSITSMTGSYRRVFQKPLDFEWELLAYNDSNKPLAETDLDKISKP
;
A
#
# COMPACT_ATOMS: atom_id res chain seq x y z
N MET A 1 -7.89 42.50 -11.21
CA MET A 1 -8.04 41.08 -11.57
C MET A 1 -6.64 40.55 -11.73
N GLU A 2 -5.98 40.19 -10.63
CA GLU A 2 -4.72 39.46 -10.70
C GLU A 2 -5.08 38.05 -11.16
N THR A 3 -4.50 37.65 -12.30
CA THR A 3 -4.62 36.31 -12.85
C THR A 3 -4.11 35.31 -11.81
N SER A 4 -4.98 34.38 -11.41
CA SER A 4 -4.68 33.26 -10.52
C SER A 4 -3.35 32.62 -10.93
N LYS A 5 -2.30 32.82 -10.13
CA LYS A 5 -0.97 32.31 -10.46
C LYS A 5 -0.91 30.84 -10.05
N THR A 6 -0.98 29.96 -11.04
CA THR A 6 -0.58 28.56 -10.87
C THR A 6 0.88 28.53 -10.41
N MET A 7 1.20 27.65 -9.47
CA MET A 7 2.59 27.50 -9.02
C MET A 7 3.46 27.02 -10.18
N GLU A 8 4.56 27.73 -10.41
CA GLU A 8 5.54 27.36 -11.42
C GLU A 8 6.81 26.77 -10.78
N GLU A 9 7.62 26.07 -11.56
CA GLU A 9 8.89 25.47 -11.12
C GLU A 9 9.82 26.44 -10.35
N PRO A 10 9.99 27.72 -10.77
CA PRO A 10 10.83 28.67 -10.06
C PRO A 10 10.31 29.04 -8.67
N ASP A 11 8.99 28.98 -8.44
CA ASP A 11 8.39 29.32 -7.15
C ASP A 11 8.76 28.32 -6.05
N VAL A 12 9.26 27.13 -6.42
CA VAL A 12 9.69 26.07 -5.51
C VAL A 12 11.16 25.67 -5.70
N GLY A 13 11.95 26.56 -6.30
CA GLY A 13 13.40 26.40 -6.39
C GLY A 13 13.87 25.39 -7.43
N ILE A 14 13.04 25.02 -8.42
CA ILE A 14 13.45 24.24 -9.59
C ILE A 14 13.92 25.23 -10.65
N LEU A 15 15.23 25.45 -10.73
CA LEU A 15 15.81 26.57 -11.49
C LEU A 15 16.89 26.18 -12.50
N CYS A 16 17.48 24.99 -12.34
CA CYS A 16 18.70 24.63 -13.05
C CYS A 16 18.50 23.37 -13.90
N TYR A 17 19.34 23.24 -14.93
CA TYR A 17 19.47 22.04 -15.76
C TYR A 17 20.93 21.58 -15.75
N ILE A 18 21.17 20.28 -15.90
CA ILE A 18 22.51 19.74 -16.13
C ILE A 18 22.98 20.11 -17.54
N SER A 19 22.13 19.86 -18.53
CA SER A 19 22.46 20.12 -19.93
C SER A 19 22.30 21.60 -20.27
N GLN A 20 23.25 22.15 -21.03
CA GLN A 20 23.19 23.49 -21.62
C GLN A 20 22.65 23.47 -23.07
N LEU A 21 22.14 22.31 -23.51
CA LEU A 21 21.57 22.14 -24.84
C LEU A 21 20.26 22.95 -24.98
N PRO A 22 19.89 23.36 -26.22
CA PRO A 22 18.61 23.98 -26.47
C PRO A 22 17.45 23.07 -26.08
N GLY A 23 16.47 23.63 -25.36
CA GLY A 23 15.25 22.91 -25.01
C GLY A 23 14.34 22.69 -26.23
N PHE A 24 13.49 21.66 -26.14
CA PHE A 24 12.44 21.39 -27.12
C PHE A 24 11.12 21.08 -26.40
N ARG A 25 10.01 21.05 -27.14
CA ARG A 25 8.68 20.81 -26.57
C ARG A 25 8.22 19.39 -26.85
N GLY A 26 7.49 18.81 -25.93
CA GLY A 26 6.81 17.53 -26.09
C GLY A 26 5.67 17.42 -25.08
N ILE A 27 4.69 16.58 -25.38
CA ILE A 27 3.52 16.36 -24.54
C ILE A 27 3.76 15.11 -23.70
N LEU A 28 3.86 15.29 -22.39
CA LEU A 28 3.97 14.20 -21.41
C LEU A 28 2.56 13.72 -21.00
N LYS A 29 2.40 12.40 -20.79
CA LYS A 29 1.15 11.78 -20.29
C LYS A 29 -0.09 12.17 -21.12
N GLN A 30 0.05 12.39 -22.44
CA GLN A 30 -1.08 12.66 -23.33
C GLN A 30 -2.12 11.53 -23.20
N ARG A 31 -1.65 10.28 -23.23
CA ARG A 31 -2.40 9.09 -22.80
C ARG A 31 -1.76 8.52 -21.54
N TYR A 32 -2.55 7.84 -20.69
CA TYR A 32 -1.98 7.16 -19.51
C TYR A 32 -1.04 6.00 -19.92
N ALA A 33 -1.25 5.40 -21.10
CA ALA A 33 -0.40 4.35 -21.66
C ALA A 33 0.94 4.87 -22.22
N ASP A 34 1.11 6.19 -22.36
CA ASP A 34 2.39 6.81 -22.73
C ASP A 34 3.35 6.92 -21.52
N PHE A 35 2.90 6.50 -20.34
CA PHE A 35 3.68 6.54 -19.11
C PHE A 35 3.52 5.21 -18.38
N ILE A 36 4.49 4.31 -18.58
CA ILE A 36 4.49 2.97 -18.01
C ILE A 36 5.51 2.90 -16.88
N VAL A 37 5.10 2.34 -15.74
CA VAL A 37 5.95 2.22 -14.54
C VAL A 37 5.98 0.77 -14.07
N ASN A 38 7.15 0.14 -14.17
CA ASN A 38 7.39 -1.19 -13.60
C ASN A 38 8.26 -1.06 -12.36
N GLU A 39 7.79 -1.58 -11.23
CA GLU A 39 8.61 -1.63 -10.01
C GLU A 39 9.88 -2.45 -10.23
N VAL A 40 10.99 -2.07 -9.60
CA VAL A 40 12.22 -2.86 -9.53
C VAL A 40 12.35 -3.39 -8.11
N ASP A 41 12.38 -4.70 -7.96
CA ASP A 41 12.44 -5.35 -6.65
C ASP A 41 13.80 -5.16 -5.96
N THR A 42 13.94 -5.68 -4.74
CA THR A 42 15.19 -5.62 -3.96
C THR A 42 16.36 -6.38 -4.60
N ASP A 43 16.07 -7.30 -5.52
CA ASP A 43 17.05 -8.17 -6.19
C ASP A 43 17.47 -7.59 -7.56
N GLY A 44 16.88 -6.46 -7.99
CA GLY A 44 17.15 -5.80 -9.26
C GLY A 44 16.25 -6.25 -10.42
N ASN A 45 15.27 -7.11 -10.18
CA ASN A 45 14.37 -7.60 -11.23
C ASN A 45 13.24 -6.60 -11.48
N VAL A 46 12.98 -6.34 -12.77
CA VAL A 46 11.82 -5.56 -13.21
C VAL A 46 10.55 -6.38 -13.04
N VAL A 47 9.60 -5.85 -12.29
CA VAL A 47 8.31 -6.48 -12.02
C VAL A 47 7.41 -6.31 -13.24
N GLN A 48 7.16 -7.42 -13.94
CA GLN A 48 6.28 -7.49 -15.11
C GLN A 48 5.17 -8.51 -14.88
N LEU A 49 3.98 -8.20 -15.38
CA LEU A 49 2.89 -9.16 -15.43
C LEU A 49 3.09 -10.04 -16.67
N THR A 50 3.32 -11.34 -16.46
CA THR A 50 3.58 -12.30 -17.54
C THR A 50 2.63 -13.49 -17.54
N CYS A 51 1.99 -13.77 -16.40
CA CYS A 51 1.07 -14.89 -16.27
C CYS A 51 -0.11 -14.51 -15.38
N LEU A 52 -1.33 -14.70 -15.88
CA LEU A 52 -2.59 -14.44 -15.15
C LEU A 52 -3.12 -15.67 -14.41
N GLU A 53 -2.61 -16.85 -14.75
CA GLU A 53 -3.08 -18.11 -14.21
C GLU A 53 -2.55 -18.32 -12.79
N PRO A 54 -3.34 -18.91 -11.89
CA PRO A 54 -2.82 -19.35 -10.61
C PRO A 54 -1.77 -20.44 -10.86
N PRO A 55 -0.70 -20.53 -10.05
CA PRO A 55 0.19 -21.68 -10.09
C PRO A 55 -0.66 -22.94 -9.95
N PRO A 56 -0.34 -24.01 -10.71
CA PRO A 56 -1.03 -25.27 -10.56
C PRO A 56 -1.03 -25.57 -9.07
N GLN A 57 -2.22 -25.77 -8.50
CA GLN A 57 -2.28 -26.30 -7.15
C GLN A 57 -1.36 -27.51 -7.21
N MET A 58 -0.38 -27.58 -6.29
CA MET A 58 0.11 -28.89 -5.92
C MET A 58 -1.14 -29.56 -5.37
N VAL A 59 -1.87 -30.22 -6.27
CA VAL A 59 -2.47 -31.49 -5.97
C VAL A 59 -1.25 -32.30 -5.58
N GLU A 60 -0.85 -32.19 -4.31
CA GLU A 60 -0.54 -33.43 -3.62
C GLU A 60 -1.77 -34.28 -3.93
N GLU A 61 -1.62 -35.13 -4.94
CA GLU A 61 -2.19 -36.45 -4.82
C GLU A 61 -1.86 -36.83 -3.39
N THR A 62 -2.86 -36.88 -2.52
CA THR A 62 -2.78 -37.70 -1.32
C THR A 62 -2.70 -39.15 -1.80
N LYS A 63 -1.65 -39.49 -2.54
CA LYS A 63 -1.06 -40.81 -2.57
C LYS A 63 -0.08 -40.77 -1.43
N GLU A 64 -0.60 -41.23 -0.29
CA GLU A 64 0.08 -42.21 0.55
C GLU A 64 1.29 -42.81 -0.18
N CYS A 65 2.47 -42.27 0.10
CA CYS A 65 3.73 -42.95 -0.18
C CYS A 65 4.19 -43.55 1.14
N GLU A 66 3.57 -44.69 1.43
CA GLU A 66 4.04 -45.71 2.34
C GLU A 66 5.48 -46.12 1.99
N VAL A 67 6.28 -46.40 3.03
CA VAL A 67 7.34 -47.39 2.88
C VAL A 67 6.87 -48.67 3.54
N LYS A 68 6.26 -49.48 2.67
CA LYS A 68 6.25 -50.96 2.59
C LYS A 68 5.44 -51.65 3.69
N VAL A 69 4.50 -52.53 3.34
CA VAL A 69 4.73 -53.76 2.55
C VAL A 69 3.45 -54.21 1.80
N SER A 70 3.60 -54.30 0.47
CA SER A 70 2.95 -55.18 -0.53
C SER A 70 1.43 -55.44 -0.56
N ASP A 71 0.90 -55.09 -1.74
CA ASP A 71 0.06 -55.88 -2.66
C ASP A 71 -1.44 -56.12 -2.39
N GLU A 72 -2.22 -55.60 -3.36
CA GLU A 72 -3.50 -56.09 -3.88
C GLU A 72 -4.84 -55.75 -3.17
N LYS A 73 -5.72 -55.10 -3.96
CA LYS A 73 -7.22 -55.07 -4.00
C LYS A 73 -7.86 -53.72 -3.64
N MET A 74 -8.51 -53.04 -4.58
CA MET A 74 -9.92 -53.19 -5.01
C MET A 74 -10.93 -52.92 -3.88
N SER A 75 -11.71 -51.83 -4.02
CA SER A 75 -13.06 -51.65 -3.45
C SER A 75 -13.35 -52.32 -2.10
N GLU A 76 -13.01 -51.67 -1.00
CA GLU A 76 -13.54 -51.99 0.33
C GLU A 76 -14.29 -50.78 0.89
N SER A 77 -15.60 -50.95 1.06
CA SER A 77 -16.49 -50.15 1.89
C SER A 77 -15.90 -50.00 3.30
N LYS A 78 -15.66 -48.77 3.76
CA LYS A 78 -15.27 -48.51 5.16
C LYS A 78 -16.41 -48.98 6.07
N SER A 79 -16.20 -50.12 6.72
CA SER A 79 -17.14 -50.62 7.72
C SER A 79 -16.95 -49.88 9.04
N TYR A 80 -18.01 -49.25 9.53
CA TYR A 80 -18.05 -48.58 10.85
C TYR A 80 -18.47 -49.54 11.98
N GLU A 81 -18.36 -50.87 11.76
CA GLU A 81 -18.80 -51.90 12.70
C GLU A 81 -18.20 -51.74 14.11
N ALA A 82 -16.91 -51.41 14.22
CA ALA A 82 -16.23 -51.27 15.51
C ALA A 82 -16.71 -50.04 16.30
N GLU A 83 -16.93 -48.92 15.63
CA GLU A 83 -17.49 -47.71 16.22
C GLU A 83 -18.97 -47.90 16.58
N ILE A 84 -19.73 -48.68 15.79
CA ILE A 84 -21.12 -49.04 16.11
C ILE A 84 -21.17 -49.92 17.38
N GLU A 85 -20.23 -50.85 17.57
CA GLU A 85 -20.15 -51.69 18.78
C GLU A 85 -19.76 -50.88 20.03
N LEU A 86 -18.86 -49.90 19.88
CA LEU A 86 -18.54 -48.94 20.94
C LEU A 86 -19.75 -48.06 21.29
N PHE A 87 -20.53 -47.66 20.28
CA PHE A 87 -21.76 -46.90 20.48
C PHE A 87 -22.85 -47.75 21.14
N ARG A 88 -22.93 -49.04 20.79
CA ARG A 88 -23.84 -50.02 21.39
C ARG A 88 -23.60 -50.16 22.88
N SER A 89 -22.33 -50.19 23.30
CA SER A 89 -21.94 -50.18 24.71
C SER A 89 -22.29 -48.87 25.43
N LEU A 90 -22.38 -47.76 24.71
CA LEU A 90 -22.66 -46.43 25.27
C LEU A 90 -24.16 -46.10 25.33
N ALA A 91 -24.94 -46.39 24.29
CA ALA A 91 -26.33 -45.96 24.14
C ALA A 91 -27.35 -47.13 24.04
N GLY A 92 -26.87 -48.38 24.01
CA GLY A 92 -27.69 -49.58 23.91
C GLY A 92 -28.03 -50.00 22.48
N ASP A 93 -28.51 -51.24 22.34
CA ASP A 93 -28.72 -51.92 21.06
C ASP A 93 -29.69 -51.19 20.13
N SER A 94 -30.82 -50.71 20.66
CA SER A 94 -31.85 -50.02 19.86
C SER A 94 -31.35 -48.73 19.20
N ASP A 95 -30.48 -47.98 19.89
CA ASP A 95 -29.94 -46.74 19.35
C ASP A 95 -28.77 -46.98 18.39
N ALA A 96 -28.00 -48.08 18.60
CA ALA A 96 -26.98 -48.53 17.67
C ALA A 96 -27.57 -49.00 16.33
N GLU A 97 -28.68 -49.74 16.34
CA GLU A 97 -29.39 -50.13 15.12
C GLU A 97 -29.90 -48.92 14.31
N LYS A 98 -30.37 -47.86 14.98
CA LYS A 98 -30.77 -46.61 14.31
C LYS A 98 -29.58 -45.90 13.66
N LEU A 99 -28.41 -45.93 14.31
CA LEU A 99 -27.18 -45.34 13.77
C LEU A 99 -26.68 -46.13 12.55
N GLU A 100 -26.69 -47.46 12.64
CA GLU A 100 -26.32 -48.36 11.54
C GLU A 100 -27.23 -48.17 10.32
N SER A 101 -28.54 -48.02 10.54
CA SER A 101 -29.50 -47.68 9.49
C SER A 101 -29.21 -46.30 8.87
N LEU A 102 -28.81 -45.30 9.67
CA LEU A 102 -28.49 -43.97 9.15
C LEU A 102 -27.21 -43.99 8.31
N ILE A 103 -26.17 -44.69 8.75
CA ILE A 103 -24.90 -44.80 8.01
C ILE A 103 -25.11 -45.54 6.69
N SER A 104 -25.87 -46.64 6.71
CA SER A 104 -26.24 -47.37 5.49
C SER A 104 -27.02 -46.51 4.49
N GLN A 105 -27.92 -45.63 4.98
CA GLN A 105 -28.62 -44.67 4.13
C GLN A 105 -27.67 -43.61 3.53
N VAL A 106 -26.69 -43.15 4.29
CA VAL A 106 -25.70 -42.17 3.83
C VAL A 106 -24.79 -42.76 2.76
N ASP A 107 -24.35 -44.01 2.93
CA ASP A 107 -23.50 -44.70 1.95
C ASP A 107 -24.23 -45.02 0.64
N SER A 108 -25.55 -45.22 0.68
CA SER A 108 -26.38 -45.44 -0.50
C SER A 108 -26.76 -44.18 -1.30
N ARG A 109 -26.52 -42.97 -0.77
CA ARG A 109 -26.95 -41.70 -1.39
C ARG A 109 -25.88 -41.10 -2.29
N THR A 110 -25.85 -41.52 -3.55
CA THR A 110 -25.20 -40.77 -4.64
C THR A 110 -26.24 -39.93 -5.40
N GLY A 111 -26.54 -38.71 -4.90
CA GLY A 111 -27.24 -37.68 -5.68
C GLY A 111 -28.56 -37.14 -5.10
N ASN A 112 -28.63 -35.80 -5.04
CA ASN A 112 -29.77 -34.87 -4.82
C ASN A 112 -31.18 -35.46 -4.58
N GLU A 113 -31.54 -35.69 -3.32
CA GLU A 113 -32.90 -35.46 -2.80
C GLU A 113 -32.84 -34.96 -1.34
N ASP A 114 -33.30 -33.72 -1.12
CA ASP A 114 -33.35 -33.00 0.18
C ASP A 114 -34.46 -33.53 1.11
N SER A 115 -34.41 -34.81 1.45
CA SER A 115 -35.16 -35.36 2.58
C SER A 115 -34.21 -35.56 3.77
N ALA A 116 -34.36 -34.73 4.79
CA ALA A 116 -33.53 -34.67 5.99
C ALA A 116 -33.59 -35.98 6.79
N SER A 117 -32.70 -36.93 6.46
CA SER A 117 -32.49 -38.17 7.22
C SER A 117 -31.85 -37.79 8.56
N HIS A 118 -32.68 -37.78 9.61
CA HIS A 118 -32.27 -37.61 10.99
C HIS A 118 -32.81 -38.76 11.81
N ILE A 119 -32.06 -39.17 12.82
CA ILE A 119 -32.51 -40.14 13.83
C ILE A 119 -32.64 -39.43 15.18
N VAL A 120 -33.56 -39.89 16.00
CA VAL A 120 -33.71 -39.46 17.39
C VAL A 120 -33.43 -40.67 18.27
N LEU A 121 -32.42 -40.53 19.13
CA LEU A 121 -32.01 -41.51 20.11
C LEU A 121 -33.02 -41.57 21.26
N SER A 122 -32.96 -42.64 22.04
CA SER A 122 -33.89 -42.88 23.14
C SER A 122 -33.84 -41.77 24.20
N PRO A 123 -34.94 -41.52 24.94
CA PRO A 123 -34.98 -40.46 25.93
C PRO A 123 -34.00 -40.76 27.08
N ASP A 124 -33.17 -39.78 27.39
CA ASP A 124 -32.16 -39.84 28.44
C ASP A 124 -32.30 -38.63 29.36
N SER A 125 -32.57 -38.87 30.64
CA SER A 125 -32.67 -37.84 31.67
C SER A 125 -31.31 -37.37 32.19
N ASP A 126 -30.24 -38.16 32.08
CA ASP A 126 -28.92 -37.82 32.62
C ASP A 126 -28.15 -36.86 31.70
N LYS A 127 -27.72 -35.73 32.26
CA LYS A 127 -26.92 -34.74 31.53
C LYS A 127 -25.49 -35.19 31.24
N ALA A 128 -24.90 -35.98 32.14
CA ALA A 128 -23.53 -36.48 31.96
C ALA A 128 -23.48 -37.47 30.81
N HIS A 129 -24.41 -38.43 30.80
CA HIS A 129 -24.58 -39.41 29.73
C HIS A 129 -24.83 -38.75 28.36
N ARG A 130 -25.78 -37.80 28.25
CA ARG A 130 -26.00 -37.05 26.99
C ARG A 130 -24.74 -36.35 26.47
N THR A 131 -23.89 -35.83 27.37
CA THR A 131 -22.65 -35.17 26.99
C THR A 131 -21.62 -36.16 26.45
N ALA A 132 -21.54 -37.37 27.02
CA ALA A 132 -20.68 -38.44 26.52
C ALA A 132 -21.09 -38.87 25.10
N VAL A 133 -22.39 -39.02 24.85
CA VAL A 133 -22.93 -39.33 23.51
C VAL A 133 -22.57 -38.23 22.49
N HIS A 134 -22.74 -36.95 22.84
CA HIS A 134 -22.32 -35.84 21.96
C HIS A 134 -20.83 -35.85 21.62
N ASN A 135 -19.97 -36.17 22.60
CA ASN A 135 -18.53 -36.25 22.38
C ASN A 135 -18.15 -37.45 21.50
N PHE A 136 -18.86 -38.58 21.67
CA PHE A 136 -18.67 -39.77 20.85
C PHE A 136 -18.90 -39.49 19.36
N PHE A 137 -20.03 -38.85 19.00
CA PHE A 137 -20.29 -38.46 17.61
C PHE A 137 -19.25 -37.46 17.08
N LYS A 138 -18.83 -36.49 17.89
CA LYS A 138 -17.83 -35.49 17.49
C LYS A 138 -16.45 -36.10 17.21
N GLN A 139 -16.10 -37.17 17.91
CA GLN A 139 -14.81 -37.86 17.75
C GLN A 139 -14.84 -38.84 16.57
N ASN A 140 -15.91 -39.64 16.47
CA ASN A 140 -15.96 -40.79 15.56
C ASN A 140 -16.71 -40.50 14.25
N PHE A 141 -17.66 -39.57 14.23
CA PHE A 141 -18.53 -39.30 13.08
C PHE A 141 -18.57 -37.81 12.72
N LYS A 142 -17.46 -37.29 12.16
CA LYS A 142 -17.29 -35.85 11.84
C LYS A 142 -18.31 -35.29 10.84
N PHE A 143 -18.97 -36.14 10.05
CA PHE A 143 -19.99 -35.76 9.08
C PHE A 143 -21.41 -35.72 9.69
N LEU A 144 -21.57 -36.12 10.96
CA LEU A 144 -22.83 -36.06 11.70
C LEU A 144 -22.79 -34.95 12.75
N VAL A 145 -23.92 -34.26 12.90
CA VAL A 145 -24.16 -33.22 13.91
C VAL A 145 -25.25 -33.70 14.85
N THR A 146 -25.03 -33.48 16.14
CA THR A 146 -25.94 -33.87 17.20
C THR A 146 -26.51 -32.66 17.94
N ASP A 147 -27.80 -32.66 18.27
CA ASP A 147 -28.48 -31.65 19.09
C ASP A 147 -29.46 -32.27 20.10
N THR A 148 -29.60 -31.68 21.28
CA THR A 148 -30.55 -32.17 22.30
C THR A 148 -31.93 -31.55 22.08
N THR A 149 -32.97 -32.38 21.97
CA THR A 149 -34.38 -31.97 21.83
C THR A 149 -35.22 -32.49 23.00
N ASP A 150 -36.39 -31.90 23.24
CA ASP A 150 -37.33 -32.41 24.25
C ASP A 150 -37.94 -33.74 23.78
N GLY A 151 -38.11 -34.68 24.71
CA GLY A 151 -38.67 -36.00 24.47
C GLY A 151 -40.21 -36.04 24.57
N PRO A 152 -40.82 -37.23 24.46
CA PRO A 152 -42.27 -37.39 24.51
C PRO A 152 -42.89 -37.01 25.86
N ASP A 153 -42.12 -37.08 26.95
CA ASP A 153 -42.51 -36.62 28.28
C ASP A 153 -41.85 -35.28 28.62
N ALA A 154 -42.55 -34.40 29.36
CA ALA A 154 -42.07 -33.06 29.70
C ALA A 154 -40.76 -33.02 30.53
N SER A 155 -40.32 -34.16 31.09
CA SER A 155 -39.09 -34.32 31.87
C SER A 155 -37.96 -35.03 31.12
N SER A 156 -38.22 -35.61 29.95
CA SER A 156 -37.27 -36.46 29.22
C SER A 156 -36.66 -35.69 28.05
N LYS A 157 -35.35 -35.86 27.79
CA LYS A 157 -34.64 -35.21 26.67
C LYS A 157 -34.05 -36.26 25.75
N CYS A 158 -34.09 -36.04 24.45
CA CYS A 158 -33.55 -36.96 23.45
C CYS A 158 -32.40 -36.28 22.69
N ILE A 159 -31.51 -37.07 22.08
CA ILE A 159 -30.47 -36.57 21.19
C ILE A 159 -30.89 -36.85 19.76
N ARG A 160 -30.94 -35.81 18.94
CA ARG A 160 -31.15 -35.91 17.50
C ARG A 160 -29.80 -35.88 16.79
N VAL A 161 -29.62 -36.78 15.83
CA VAL A 161 -28.43 -36.91 15.00
C VAL A 161 -28.82 -36.68 13.54
N ARG A 162 -28.10 -35.80 12.84
CA ARG A 162 -28.37 -35.40 11.45
C ARG A 162 -27.07 -35.23 10.67
N LEU A 163 -27.13 -35.30 9.35
CA LEU A 163 -25.97 -35.00 8.50
C LEU A 163 -25.55 -33.52 8.61
N ASP A 164 -24.26 -33.24 8.53
CA ASP A 164 -23.73 -31.87 8.45
C ASP A 164 -23.94 -31.28 7.05
N SER A 165 -25.19 -30.90 6.73
CA SER A 165 -25.46 -30.05 5.58
C SER A 165 -25.01 -28.64 5.92
N GLY A 166 -23.92 -28.19 5.27
CA GLY A 166 -23.27 -26.88 5.47
C GLY A 166 -24.10 -25.64 5.09
N GLY A 167 -25.37 -25.58 5.51
CA GLY A 167 -26.34 -24.53 5.20
C GLY A 167 -26.75 -23.69 6.42
N HIS A 168 -26.60 -22.37 6.27
CA HIS A 168 -27.29 -21.26 6.95
C HIS A 168 -27.87 -21.46 8.36
N LYS A 169 -27.16 -20.96 9.39
CA LYS A 169 -27.81 -20.49 10.63
C LYS A 169 -28.11 -19.00 10.55
N ASN A 170 -29.38 -18.69 10.30
CA ASN A 170 -29.94 -17.35 10.45
C ASN A 170 -30.31 -17.07 11.92
N ASN A 171 -29.95 -15.86 12.37
CA ASN A 171 -30.47 -15.07 13.50
C ASN A 171 -30.89 -15.75 14.82
N GLY A 172 -30.03 -15.60 15.83
CA GLY A 172 -30.42 -15.63 17.23
C GLY A 172 -29.23 -15.39 18.15
N ARG A 173 -29.17 -14.20 18.76
CA ARG A 173 -28.18 -13.74 19.78
C ARG A 173 -26.84 -13.20 19.26
N ASN A 174 -26.93 -12.00 18.68
CA ASN A 174 -25.89 -10.98 18.82
C ASN A 174 -25.73 -10.59 20.29
N SER A 175 -24.70 -11.08 20.98
CA SER A 175 -23.85 -10.31 21.89
C SER A 175 -22.78 -11.22 22.48
N LYS A 176 -21.52 -10.97 22.11
CA LYS A 176 -20.25 -11.30 22.84
C LYS A 176 -19.06 -11.69 21.95
N LYS A 177 -19.21 -11.84 20.63
CA LYS A 177 -18.04 -11.98 19.71
C LYS A 177 -17.55 -10.66 19.10
N ARG A 178 -17.92 -9.51 19.66
CA ARG A 178 -17.39 -8.19 19.27
C ARG A 178 -16.25 -7.69 20.16
N LYS A 179 -15.81 -8.49 21.14
CA LYS A 179 -14.81 -8.11 22.16
C LYS A 179 -13.40 -8.73 22.01
N GLU A 180 -13.16 -9.53 20.96
CA GLU A 180 -11.81 -10.02 20.61
C GLU A 180 -11.34 -9.50 19.24
N ARG A 181 -11.69 -8.24 18.91
CA ARG A 181 -10.96 -7.45 17.89
C ARG A 181 -9.84 -6.66 18.58
N GLY A 182 -9.04 -7.36 19.38
CA GLY A 182 -7.77 -6.84 19.89
C GLY A 182 -6.67 -7.16 18.89
N GLU A 183 -5.95 -6.12 18.44
CA GLU A 183 -4.56 -6.14 17.96
C GLU A 183 -4.09 -7.34 17.11
N LYS A 184 -4.90 -7.81 16.16
CA LYS A 184 -4.37 -8.68 15.08
C LYS A 184 -4.13 -7.82 13.84
N PRO A 185 -2.87 -7.71 13.35
CA PRO A 185 -2.53 -6.83 12.23
C PRO A 185 -3.29 -7.22 10.94
N PHE A 186 -3.61 -8.50 10.77
CA PHE A 186 -4.25 -9.04 9.57
C PHE A 186 -5.63 -9.66 9.82
N ASP A 187 -6.50 -9.58 8.81
CA ASP A 187 -7.82 -10.21 8.83
C ASP A 187 -7.68 -11.73 8.66
N SER A 188 -8.18 -12.50 9.64
CA SER A 188 -8.06 -13.97 9.67
C SER A 188 -9.27 -14.70 9.09
N ARG A 189 -10.21 -13.99 8.45
CA ARG A 189 -11.36 -14.61 7.79
C ARG A 189 -10.91 -15.54 6.66
N GLY A 190 -11.23 -16.82 6.78
CA GLY A 190 -10.82 -17.88 5.83
C GLY A 190 -9.48 -18.55 6.13
N SER A 191 -8.80 -18.20 7.22
CA SER A 191 -7.49 -18.76 7.62
C SER A 191 -7.53 -20.11 8.35
N SER A 192 -8.70 -20.68 8.62
CA SER A 192 -8.84 -21.82 9.54
C SER A 192 -8.16 -23.11 9.05
N ASN A 193 -7.94 -23.26 7.74
CA ASN A 193 -7.27 -24.42 7.11
C ASN A 193 -6.06 -23.98 6.26
N TRP A 194 -5.28 -22.99 6.69
CA TRP A 194 -4.08 -22.59 5.94
C TRP A 194 -2.93 -23.58 6.19
N PRO A 195 -2.39 -24.27 5.16
CA PRO A 195 -1.31 -25.23 5.33
C PRO A 195 -0.06 -24.58 5.94
N GLU A 196 0.55 -25.23 6.93
CA GLU A 196 1.73 -24.69 7.62
C GLU A 196 2.98 -24.62 6.72
N HIS A 197 3.04 -25.50 5.70
CA HIS A 197 4.14 -25.51 4.72
C HIS A 197 4.04 -24.34 3.73
N LEU A 198 2.85 -23.75 3.53
CA LEU A 198 2.68 -22.61 2.65
C LEU A 198 3.06 -21.31 3.37
N GLY A 199 3.77 -20.44 2.66
CA GLY A 199 4.06 -19.08 3.12
C GLY A 199 2.78 -18.36 3.58
N LYS A 200 2.88 -17.59 4.67
CA LYS A 200 1.73 -16.88 5.28
C LYS A 200 1.12 -15.83 4.34
N PHE A 201 1.87 -15.37 3.35
CA PHE A 201 1.46 -14.34 2.42
C PHE A 201 1.48 -14.88 0.99
N LEU A 202 0.50 -14.45 0.20
CA LEU A 202 0.50 -14.62 -1.24
C LEU A 202 1.07 -13.33 -1.85
N ARG A 203 2.22 -13.44 -2.52
CA ARG A 203 2.76 -12.40 -3.40
C ARG A 203 2.11 -12.52 -4.77
N PHE A 204 1.79 -11.39 -5.38
CA PHE A 204 1.31 -11.30 -6.76
C PHE A 204 1.77 -9.98 -7.39
N HIS A 205 1.73 -9.91 -8.71
CA HIS A 205 1.97 -8.68 -9.45
C HIS A 205 0.61 -8.01 -9.69
N LEU A 206 0.49 -6.74 -9.30
CA LEU A 206 -0.65 -5.90 -9.55
C LEU A 206 -0.36 -5.01 -10.76
N TYR A 207 -1.09 -5.22 -11.84
CA TYR A 207 -1.16 -4.33 -12.98
C TYR A 207 -2.39 -3.43 -12.85
N LYS A 208 -2.22 -2.12 -13.03
CA LYS A 208 -3.31 -1.14 -12.97
C LYS A 208 -3.18 -0.09 -14.07
N GLU A 209 -4.32 0.36 -14.57
CA GLU A 209 -4.44 1.40 -15.60
C GLU A 209 -5.29 2.54 -15.07
N ASN A 210 -4.72 3.74 -15.09
CA ASN A 210 -5.39 4.98 -14.69
C ASN A 210 -6.05 4.92 -13.30
N LYS A 211 -5.38 4.27 -12.33
CA LYS A 211 -5.89 4.04 -10.96
C LYS A 211 -4.80 4.21 -9.93
N ASP A 212 -5.19 4.63 -8.74
CA ASP A 212 -4.28 4.63 -7.59
C ASP A 212 -4.06 3.22 -7.03
N THR A 213 -2.95 3.03 -6.33
CA THR A 213 -2.60 1.75 -5.70
C THR A 213 -3.61 1.38 -4.61
N GLN A 214 -3.98 2.32 -3.73
CA GLN A 214 -4.95 2.07 -2.66
C GLN A 214 -6.34 1.85 -3.21
N GLU A 215 -6.73 2.59 -4.25
CA GLU A 215 -7.99 2.38 -4.97
C GLU A 215 -8.08 0.94 -5.52
N ALA A 216 -7.06 0.50 -6.24
CA ALA A 216 -7.02 -0.85 -6.81
C ALA A 216 -7.11 -1.94 -5.72
N LEU A 217 -6.33 -1.80 -4.65
CA LEU A 217 -6.35 -2.73 -3.51
C LEU A 217 -7.67 -2.67 -2.73
N GLY A 218 -8.31 -1.51 -2.66
CA GLY A 218 -9.63 -1.33 -2.05
C GLY A 218 -10.72 -2.08 -2.81
N ILE A 219 -10.70 -2.04 -4.15
CA ILE A 219 -11.62 -2.79 -5.00
C ILE A 219 -11.40 -4.30 -4.82
N ILE A 220 -10.15 -4.77 -4.91
CA ILE A 220 -9.79 -6.19 -4.72
C ILE A 220 -10.20 -6.64 -3.31
N GLY A 221 -9.90 -5.84 -2.29
CA GLY A 221 -10.25 -6.11 -0.90
C GLY A 221 -11.76 -6.26 -0.68
N LYS A 222 -12.58 -5.35 -1.24
CA LYS A 222 -14.04 -5.45 -1.20
C LYS A 222 -14.55 -6.74 -1.85
N MET A 223 -14.00 -7.13 -2.99
CA MET A 223 -14.40 -8.35 -3.71
C MET A 223 -13.98 -9.65 -2.99
N LEU A 224 -12.82 -9.65 -2.33
CA LEU A 224 -12.36 -10.76 -1.49
C LEU A 224 -13.01 -10.78 -0.09
N GLY A 225 -13.66 -9.68 0.29
CA GLY A 225 -14.23 -9.49 1.62
C GLY A 225 -13.19 -9.24 2.69
N ILE A 226 -12.01 -8.71 2.37
CA ILE A 226 -10.91 -8.40 3.32
C ILE A 226 -10.64 -6.89 3.39
N GLN A 227 -9.99 -6.46 4.47
CA GLN A 227 -9.62 -5.06 4.66
C GLN A 227 -8.33 -4.70 3.89
N SER A 228 -8.20 -3.45 3.45
CA SER A 228 -7.01 -2.96 2.71
C SER A 228 -5.70 -3.13 3.48
N LYS A 229 -5.74 -3.09 4.82
CA LYS A 229 -4.59 -3.38 5.70
C LYS A 229 -4.00 -4.79 5.55
N SER A 230 -4.75 -5.70 4.92
CA SER A 230 -4.31 -7.07 4.66
C SER A 230 -3.32 -7.16 3.50
N PHE A 231 -3.17 -6.07 2.74
CA PHE A 231 -2.22 -5.95 1.64
C PHE A 231 -0.95 -5.22 2.09
N GLY A 232 0.20 -5.71 1.66
CA GLY A 232 1.49 -5.03 1.77
C GLY A 232 2.06 -4.72 0.40
N PHE A 233 2.65 -3.55 0.21
CA PHE A 233 3.26 -3.07 -1.03
C PHE A 233 4.48 -2.20 -0.71
N ALA A 234 5.44 -2.07 -1.65
CA ALA A 234 6.69 -1.37 -1.40
C ALA A 234 6.60 0.16 -1.58
N GLY A 235 5.68 0.64 -2.41
CA GLY A 235 5.39 2.06 -2.60
C GLY A 235 4.20 2.27 -3.52
N THR A 236 3.58 3.44 -3.45
CA THR A 236 2.51 3.81 -4.39
C THR A 236 3.10 4.13 -5.77
N LYS A 237 2.29 3.93 -6.80
CA LYS A 237 2.63 4.23 -8.21
C LYS A 237 1.61 5.20 -8.79
N ASP A 238 2.03 6.02 -9.74
CA ASP A 238 1.23 7.05 -10.41
C ASP A 238 -0.18 6.57 -10.79
N LYS A 239 -1.19 7.41 -10.54
CA LYS A 239 -2.57 7.15 -10.99
C LYS A 239 -2.66 7.20 -12.50
N ARG A 240 -2.28 8.31 -13.12
CA ARG A 240 -2.33 8.53 -14.58
C ARG A 240 -1.13 7.87 -15.26
N ALA A 241 -1.11 6.55 -15.21
CA ALA A 241 -0.09 5.68 -15.77
C ALA A 241 -0.66 4.28 -16.03
N VAL A 242 0.10 3.47 -16.76
CA VAL A 242 0.05 2.01 -16.64
C VAL A 242 1.14 1.60 -15.68
N SER A 243 0.82 0.84 -14.64
CA SER A 243 1.85 0.44 -13.67
C SER A 243 1.73 -0.99 -13.20
N THR A 244 2.88 -1.64 -13.04
CA THR A 244 3.01 -2.99 -12.50
C THR A 244 3.88 -2.97 -11.25
N GLN A 245 3.39 -3.54 -10.15
CA GLN A 245 4.11 -3.57 -8.86
C GLN A 245 3.86 -4.87 -8.09
N ARG A 246 4.74 -5.20 -7.14
CA ARG A 246 4.52 -6.33 -6.23
C ARG A 246 3.58 -5.95 -5.11
N VAL A 247 2.70 -6.90 -4.79
CA VAL A 247 1.79 -6.82 -3.65
C VAL A 247 1.82 -8.16 -2.93
N THR A 248 1.67 -8.12 -1.62
CA THR A 248 1.47 -9.29 -0.78
C THR A 248 0.12 -9.21 -0.11
N VAL A 249 -0.56 -10.33 0.08
CA VAL A 249 -1.82 -10.41 0.84
C VAL A 249 -1.78 -11.56 1.83
N PHE A 250 -2.25 -11.32 3.05
CA PHE A 250 -2.23 -12.33 4.10
C PHE A 250 -3.23 -13.46 3.84
N LYS A 251 -2.73 -14.70 3.78
CA LYS A 251 -3.50 -15.96 3.71
C LYS A 251 -4.67 -15.97 2.71
N GLN A 252 -4.40 -15.59 1.45
CA GLN A 252 -5.36 -15.74 0.35
C GLN A 252 -4.86 -16.73 -0.69
N GLN A 253 -5.77 -17.48 -1.31
CA GLN A 253 -5.44 -18.42 -2.39
C GLN A 253 -5.30 -17.70 -3.74
N ALA A 254 -4.32 -18.13 -4.54
CA ALA A 254 -4.07 -17.57 -5.87
C ALA A 254 -5.29 -17.70 -6.79
N SER A 255 -5.98 -18.84 -6.76
CA SER A 255 -7.19 -19.09 -7.56
C SER A 255 -8.29 -18.06 -7.33
N ARG A 256 -8.48 -17.63 -6.07
CA ARG A 256 -9.46 -16.61 -5.71
C ARG A 256 -9.14 -15.24 -6.29
N LEU A 257 -7.85 -14.87 -6.35
CA LEU A 257 -7.42 -13.61 -6.96
C LEU A 257 -7.47 -13.69 -8.48
N ALA A 258 -7.00 -14.79 -9.07
CA ALA A 258 -7.02 -15.00 -10.52
C ALA A 258 -8.46 -14.93 -11.09
N ALA A 259 -9.43 -15.53 -10.40
CA ALA A 259 -10.85 -15.48 -10.78
C ALA A 259 -11.46 -14.05 -10.75
N LEU A 260 -10.80 -13.07 -10.11
CA LEU A 260 -11.26 -11.69 -10.14
C LEU A 260 -10.90 -10.99 -11.46
N ASN A 261 -9.90 -11.48 -12.20
CA ASN A 261 -9.41 -10.83 -13.41
C ASN A 261 -10.53 -10.55 -14.43
N ASP A 262 -11.52 -11.44 -14.56
CA ASP A 262 -12.64 -11.26 -15.50
C ASP A 262 -13.58 -10.10 -15.11
N ARG A 263 -13.61 -9.75 -13.83
CA ARG A 263 -14.50 -8.73 -13.26
C ARG A 263 -13.78 -7.40 -12.99
N LEU A 264 -12.45 -7.41 -13.00
CA LEU A 264 -11.60 -6.25 -12.74
C LEU A 264 -11.37 -5.43 -14.01
N ILE A 265 -11.81 -4.18 -13.99
CA ILE A 265 -11.70 -3.22 -15.10
C ILE A 265 -10.46 -2.35 -14.92
N GLY A 266 -9.51 -2.43 -15.86
CA GLY A 266 -8.24 -1.71 -15.80
C GLY A 266 -7.38 -2.11 -14.60
N ILE A 267 -7.58 -3.32 -14.07
CA ILE A 267 -6.75 -3.96 -13.05
C ILE A 267 -6.60 -5.42 -13.46
N LYS A 268 -5.38 -5.95 -13.38
CA LYS A 268 -5.09 -7.39 -13.52
C LYS A 268 -4.12 -7.83 -12.43
N VAL A 269 -4.27 -9.07 -11.99
CA VAL A 269 -3.40 -9.70 -10.98
C VAL A 269 -2.87 -11.02 -11.52
N GLY A 270 -1.60 -11.31 -11.23
CA GLY A 270 -0.93 -12.49 -11.75
C GLY A 270 0.41 -12.77 -11.07
N ASN A 271 1.21 -13.64 -11.66
CA ASN A 271 2.55 -14.02 -11.17
C ASN A 271 2.54 -14.39 -9.67
N PHE A 272 1.59 -15.24 -9.29
CA PHE A 272 1.35 -15.58 -7.89
C PHE A 272 2.47 -16.45 -7.30
N CYS A 273 2.88 -16.17 -6.07
CA CYS A 273 3.92 -16.92 -5.37
C CYS A 273 3.69 -16.84 -3.85
N HIS A 274 3.79 -17.95 -3.14
CA HIS A 274 3.69 -17.95 -1.68
C HIS A 274 5.01 -17.50 -1.04
N VAL A 275 4.94 -16.58 -0.08
CA VAL A 275 6.10 -16.01 0.61
C VAL A 275 5.88 -15.99 2.13
N LYS A 276 6.97 -16.06 2.88
CA LYS A 276 6.94 -16.11 4.35
C LYS A 276 6.63 -14.76 4.99
N GLU A 277 7.08 -13.68 4.36
CA GLU A 277 6.97 -12.31 4.87
C GLU A 277 6.12 -11.43 3.96
N GLY A 278 5.44 -10.45 4.56
CA GLY A 278 4.73 -9.40 3.83
C GLY A 278 5.70 -8.37 3.28
N LEU A 279 5.29 -7.72 2.19
CA LEU A 279 6.02 -6.60 1.60
C LEU A 279 5.74 -5.33 2.42
N LEU A 280 6.80 -4.60 2.74
CA LEU A 280 6.77 -3.38 3.54
C LEU A 280 7.16 -2.18 2.67
N LEU A 281 6.71 -0.99 3.06
CA LEU A 281 7.08 0.27 2.41
C LEU A 281 8.61 0.43 2.35
N GLY A 282 9.13 0.88 1.21
CA GLY A 282 10.56 1.07 0.96
C GLY A 282 11.33 -0.20 0.55
N LYS A 283 10.71 -1.39 0.54
CA LYS A 283 11.34 -2.63 0.04
C LYS A 283 11.33 -2.72 -1.50
N LEU A 284 11.93 -1.74 -2.16
CA LEU A 284 12.16 -1.71 -3.61
C LEU A 284 13.51 -1.04 -3.93
N LEU A 285 14.14 -1.38 -5.05
CA LEU A 285 15.34 -0.66 -5.52
C LEU A 285 14.99 0.58 -6.35
N GLY A 286 13.82 0.61 -6.99
CA GLY A 286 13.43 1.73 -7.83
C GLY A 286 12.28 1.39 -8.77
N ASN A 287 12.16 2.15 -9.85
CA ASN A 287 11.14 1.93 -10.88
C ASN A 287 11.79 2.05 -12.25
N ARG A 288 11.43 1.16 -13.17
CA ARG A 288 11.70 1.28 -14.60
C ARG A 288 10.56 2.08 -15.23
N PHE A 289 10.90 3.15 -15.92
CA PHE A 289 9.94 3.99 -16.61
C PHE A 289 10.06 3.77 -18.12
N THR A 290 8.92 3.64 -18.79
CA THR A 290 8.82 3.82 -20.24
C THR A 290 7.98 5.07 -20.46
N VAL A 291 8.60 6.11 -21.02
CA VAL A 291 7.97 7.43 -21.19
C VAL A 291 7.93 7.78 -22.67
N THR A 292 6.74 8.00 -23.20
CA THR A 292 6.53 8.50 -24.56
C THR A 292 6.21 9.98 -24.53
N LEU A 293 7.08 10.80 -25.12
CA LEU A 293 6.80 12.21 -25.39
C LEU A 293 6.17 12.34 -26.78
N ARG A 294 4.94 12.88 -26.84
CA ARG A 294 4.21 13.05 -28.10
C ARG A 294 4.33 14.46 -28.65
N GLY A 295 4.13 14.62 -29.95
CA GLY A 295 4.13 15.93 -30.61
C GLY A 295 5.42 16.71 -30.36
N VAL A 296 6.57 16.05 -30.53
CA VAL A 296 7.87 16.66 -30.24
C VAL A 296 8.15 17.76 -31.27
N ILE A 297 8.41 18.98 -30.78
CA ILE A 297 8.76 20.15 -31.59
C ILE A 297 10.15 20.61 -31.18
N ALA A 298 11.12 20.39 -32.06
CA ALA A 298 12.52 20.77 -31.89
C ALA A 298 13.05 21.42 -33.19
N ASP A 299 14.12 22.20 -33.07
CA ASP A 299 14.77 22.84 -34.22
C ASP A 299 15.38 21.81 -35.19
N SER A 300 15.87 20.69 -34.65
CA SER A 300 16.42 19.58 -35.42
C SER A 300 16.25 18.26 -34.67
N GLU A 301 16.26 17.13 -35.39
CA GLU A 301 16.32 15.81 -34.76
C GLU A 301 17.58 15.66 -33.90
N ASP A 302 18.71 16.23 -34.33
CA ASP A 302 19.99 16.12 -33.62
C ASP A 302 19.94 16.80 -32.24
N THR A 303 19.14 17.86 -32.07
CA THR A 303 18.85 18.45 -30.76
C THR A 303 18.21 17.42 -29.82
N ILE A 304 17.25 16.63 -30.32
CA ILE A 304 16.57 15.59 -29.55
C ILE A 304 17.57 14.49 -29.18
N LYS A 305 18.39 14.03 -30.15
CA LYS A 305 19.39 12.97 -29.92
C LYS A 305 20.40 13.41 -28.86
N ALA A 306 20.93 14.62 -28.99
CA ALA A 306 21.91 15.16 -28.06
C ALA A 306 21.35 15.32 -26.64
N ALA A 307 20.09 15.75 -26.52
CA ALA A 307 19.43 15.90 -25.22
C ALA A 307 19.15 14.54 -24.55
N ALA A 308 18.63 13.57 -25.30
CA ALA A 308 18.38 12.22 -24.80
C ALA A 308 19.68 11.54 -24.35
N ASP A 309 20.72 11.62 -25.19
CA ASP A 309 22.04 11.11 -24.85
C ASP A 309 22.65 11.81 -23.62
N SER A 310 22.46 13.13 -23.48
CA SER A 310 22.93 13.86 -22.31
C SER A 310 22.23 13.39 -21.04
N LEU A 311 20.93 13.13 -21.09
CA LEU A 311 20.17 12.60 -19.95
C LEU A 311 20.68 11.21 -19.54
N GLY A 312 20.93 10.34 -20.53
CA GLY A 312 21.49 9.02 -20.29
C GLY A 312 22.91 9.05 -19.72
N ARG A 313 23.77 9.99 -20.15
CA ARG A 313 25.18 10.08 -19.71
C ARG A 313 25.35 10.82 -18.38
N HIS A 314 24.72 11.97 -18.23
CA HIS A 314 24.93 12.89 -17.11
C HIS A 314 23.77 12.92 -16.11
N GLY A 315 22.62 12.32 -16.43
CA GLY A 315 21.47 12.28 -15.55
C GLY A 315 20.71 13.60 -15.45
N PHE A 316 20.12 13.85 -14.29
CA PHE A 316 19.32 15.04 -13.97
C PHE A 316 19.49 15.46 -12.51
N ILE A 317 19.10 16.70 -12.20
CA ILE A 317 19.07 17.20 -10.82
C ILE A 317 17.83 16.63 -10.13
N ASN A 318 18.02 16.01 -8.98
CA ASN A 318 17.02 15.18 -8.30
C ASN A 318 16.00 15.99 -7.49
N TYR A 319 15.40 17.00 -8.11
CA TYR A 319 14.39 17.88 -7.50
C TYR A 319 13.16 17.13 -7.01
N PHE A 320 12.51 17.69 -5.99
CA PHE A 320 11.11 17.42 -5.71
C PHE A 320 10.26 18.18 -6.73
N GLY A 321 9.52 17.44 -7.56
CA GLY A 321 8.64 18.03 -8.57
C GLY A 321 7.42 18.74 -7.97
N LEU A 322 6.70 19.49 -8.81
CA LEU A 322 5.51 20.28 -8.42
C LEU A 322 4.45 19.46 -7.67
N GLN A 323 4.32 18.17 -7.97
CA GLN A 323 3.40 17.26 -7.26
C GLN A 323 3.63 17.24 -5.74
N ARG A 324 4.88 17.39 -5.27
CA ARG A 324 5.22 17.42 -3.85
C ARG A 324 4.60 18.61 -3.12
N PHE A 325 4.37 19.70 -3.85
CA PHE A 325 3.84 20.96 -3.35
C PHE A 325 2.32 21.07 -3.48
N GLY A 326 1.68 20.03 -4.03
CA GLY A 326 0.24 19.95 -4.27
C GLY A 326 -0.18 20.61 -5.58
N THR A 327 -1.33 20.19 -6.11
CA THR A 327 -1.92 20.74 -7.36
C THR A 327 -2.93 21.86 -7.10
N GLY A 328 -3.21 22.18 -5.83
CA GLY A 328 -4.13 23.24 -5.44
C GLY A 328 -3.45 24.60 -5.40
N SER A 329 -4.24 25.68 -5.29
CA SER A 329 -3.71 27.04 -5.20
C SER A 329 -2.97 27.33 -3.88
N VAL A 330 -3.23 26.56 -2.83
CA VAL A 330 -2.51 26.65 -1.56
C VAL A 330 -1.41 25.59 -1.54
N PRO A 331 -0.13 25.99 -1.58
CA PRO A 331 0.99 25.07 -1.54
C PRO A 331 1.11 24.33 -0.22
N THR A 332 1.45 23.04 -0.27
CA THR A 332 1.65 22.22 0.93
C THR A 332 2.79 22.73 1.81
N HIS A 333 3.84 23.30 1.22
CA HIS A 333 4.99 23.83 1.96
C HIS A 333 4.65 25.09 2.77
N LEU A 334 3.69 25.91 2.33
CA LEU A 334 3.22 27.08 3.09
C LEU A 334 2.42 26.66 4.33
N ILE A 335 1.59 25.62 4.20
CA ILE A 335 0.91 25.00 5.35
C ILE A 335 1.97 24.44 6.31
N GLY A 336 2.99 23.76 5.77
CA GLY A 336 4.12 23.26 6.56
C GLY A 336 4.83 24.36 7.34
N ALA A 337 5.09 25.50 6.70
CA ALA A 337 5.71 26.66 7.34
C ALA A 337 4.83 27.22 8.49
N ALA A 338 3.52 27.34 8.28
CA ALA A 338 2.59 27.77 9.33
C ALA A 338 2.55 26.79 10.51
N LEU A 339 2.61 25.48 10.25
CA LEU A 339 2.70 24.46 11.30
C LEU A 339 3.99 24.59 12.11
N LEU A 340 5.13 24.80 11.45
CA LEU A 340 6.44 24.97 12.11
C LEU A 340 6.52 26.23 12.97
N ARG A 341 5.81 27.30 12.60
CA ARG A 341 5.68 28.52 13.39
C ARG A 341 4.68 28.40 14.55
N GLY A 342 3.90 27.32 14.63
CA GLY A 342 2.83 27.17 15.62
C GLY A 342 1.58 28.00 15.33
N GLU A 343 1.39 28.45 14.09
CA GLU A 343 0.25 29.26 13.65
C GLU A 343 -0.96 28.36 13.34
N TRP A 344 -1.46 27.64 14.35
CA TRP A 344 -2.48 26.59 14.17
C TRP A 344 -3.75 27.06 13.48
N LYS A 345 -4.24 28.25 13.86
CA LYS A 345 -5.43 28.85 13.26
C LYS A 345 -5.20 29.16 11.78
N THR A 346 -4.04 29.72 11.45
CA THR A 346 -3.65 30.03 10.06
C THR A 346 -3.56 28.76 9.23
N ALA A 347 -2.94 27.70 9.75
CA ALA A 347 -2.86 26.41 9.05
C ALA A 347 -4.26 25.80 8.80
N VAL A 348 -5.16 25.87 9.79
CA VAL A 348 -6.56 25.44 9.63
C VAL A 348 -7.29 26.28 8.57
N SER A 349 -7.11 27.61 8.59
CA SER A 349 -7.68 28.49 7.56
C SER A 349 -7.12 28.18 6.17
N MET A 350 -5.81 27.95 6.01
CA MET A 350 -5.22 27.54 4.73
C MET A 350 -5.78 26.20 4.21
N ILE A 351 -6.15 25.29 5.11
CA ILE A 351 -6.78 24.01 4.77
C ILE A 351 -8.24 24.20 4.39
N LEU A 352 -9.00 25.08 5.05
CA LEU A 352 -10.45 25.19 4.90
C LEU A 352 -10.93 26.30 3.97
N ASP A 353 -10.20 27.41 3.85
CA ASP A 353 -10.63 28.59 3.11
C ASP A 353 -10.81 28.31 1.61
N PRO A 354 -11.75 29.02 0.95
CA PRO A 354 -11.97 28.92 -0.49
C PRO A 354 -10.70 29.20 -1.28
N ARG A 355 -10.54 28.45 -2.37
CA ARG A 355 -9.37 28.51 -3.24
C ARG A 355 -9.77 28.80 -4.67
N GLU A 356 -8.98 29.61 -5.34
CA GLU A 356 -9.09 29.81 -6.78
C GLU A 356 -8.68 28.55 -7.56
N GLY A 357 -9.35 28.28 -8.68
CA GLY A 357 -9.08 27.10 -9.52
C GLY A 357 -9.62 25.76 -8.98
N GLU A 358 -10.21 25.73 -7.78
CA GLU A 358 -10.93 24.54 -7.30
C GLU A 358 -12.29 24.37 -8.00
N ARG A 359 -12.78 23.12 -8.03
CA ARG A 359 -14.11 22.80 -8.57
C ARG A 359 -15.19 23.54 -7.78
N ASP A 360 -16.20 24.05 -8.50
CA ASP A 360 -17.26 24.88 -7.91
C ASP A 360 -17.94 24.24 -6.69
N VAL A 361 -18.16 22.92 -6.71
CA VAL A 361 -18.76 22.19 -5.58
C VAL A 361 -17.92 22.32 -4.30
N ILE A 362 -16.60 22.22 -4.41
CA ILE A 362 -15.67 22.33 -3.28
C ILE A 362 -15.59 23.80 -2.85
N ARG A 363 -15.41 24.71 -3.80
CA ARG A 363 -15.31 26.15 -3.53
C ARG A 363 -16.54 26.68 -2.80
N ASN A 364 -17.74 26.36 -3.28
CA ASN A 364 -19.00 26.79 -2.66
C ASN A 364 -19.15 26.24 -1.23
N ALA A 365 -18.74 24.99 -0.97
CA ALA A 365 -18.79 24.41 0.37
C ALA A 365 -17.84 25.12 1.35
N ARG A 366 -16.65 25.52 0.87
CA ARG A 366 -15.69 26.32 1.65
C ARG A 366 -16.17 27.75 1.88
N GLU A 367 -16.79 28.38 0.87
CA GLU A 367 -17.36 29.73 0.98
C GLU A 367 -18.49 29.75 2.00
N TYR A 368 -19.39 28.76 1.91
CA TYR A 368 -20.45 28.54 2.89
C TYR A 368 -19.89 28.43 4.32
N TYR A 369 -18.82 27.66 4.53
CA TYR A 369 -18.18 27.57 5.85
C TYR A 369 -17.62 28.91 6.31
N LYS A 370 -16.93 29.63 5.43
CA LYS A 370 -16.30 30.93 5.73
C LYS A 370 -17.32 32.00 6.11
N GLU A 371 -18.49 32.00 5.50
CA GLU A 371 -19.57 32.96 5.78
C GLU A 371 -20.43 32.57 6.98
N SER A 372 -20.82 31.29 7.07
CA SER A 372 -21.81 30.83 8.06
C SER A 372 -21.22 30.29 9.36
N ASN A 373 -19.95 29.84 9.34
CA ASN A 373 -19.35 29.01 10.40
C ASN A 373 -20.16 27.73 10.74
N ASP A 374 -21.11 27.30 9.89
CA ASP A 374 -21.88 26.09 10.12
C ASP A 374 -21.10 24.84 9.72
N ILE A 375 -20.53 24.17 10.72
CA ILE A 375 -19.78 22.93 10.55
C ILE A 375 -20.65 21.79 10.00
N GLU A 376 -21.91 21.67 10.45
CA GLU A 376 -22.75 20.52 10.08
C GLU A 376 -23.30 20.64 8.66
N GLY A 377 -23.69 21.86 8.27
CA GLY A 377 -24.03 22.19 6.89
C GLY A 377 -22.85 21.98 5.94
N THR A 378 -21.64 22.40 6.36
CA THR A 378 -20.41 22.24 5.56
C THR A 378 -20.04 20.76 5.38
N LEU A 379 -20.07 19.96 6.45
CA LEU A 379 -19.74 18.52 6.38
C LEU A 379 -20.69 17.71 5.47
N ARG A 380 -21.93 18.20 5.27
CA ARG A 380 -22.90 17.62 4.34
C ARG A 380 -22.59 17.96 2.87
N GLN A 381 -22.00 19.12 2.61
CA GLN A 381 -21.65 19.58 1.27
C GLN A 381 -20.25 19.12 0.82
N LEU A 382 -19.30 18.98 1.76
CA LEU A 382 -17.93 18.59 1.44
C LEU A 382 -17.83 17.14 0.93
N PRO A 383 -17.20 16.91 -0.24
CA PRO A 383 -16.93 15.58 -0.76
C PRO A 383 -16.16 14.69 0.22
N ARG A 384 -16.45 13.39 0.21
CA ARG A 384 -15.83 12.43 1.15
C ARG A 384 -14.32 12.28 1.00
N HIS A 385 -13.78 12.54 -0.18
CA HIS A 385 -12.35 12.43 -0.47
C HIS A 385 -11.50 13.56 0.16
N LEU A 386 -12.13 14.66 0.62
CA LEU A 386 -11.46 15.75 1.34
C LEU A 386 -11.24 15.37 2.81
N VAL A 387 -10.32 14.43 3.03
CA VAL A 387 -10.12 13.77 4.33
C VAL A 387 -9.59 14.75 5.37
N ALA A 388 -8.66 15.64 5.00
CA ALA A 388 -8.08 16.62 5.92
C ALA A 388 -9.12 17.63 6.40
N GLU A 389 -9.86 18.24 5.48
CA GLU A 389 -10.90 19.23 5.75
C GLU A 389 -11.99 18.65 6.64
N ARG A 390 -12.46 17.44 6.31
CA ARG A 390 -13.50 16.76 7.09
C ARG A 390 -13.01 16.39 8.48
N ALA A 391 -11.78 15.92 8.63
CA ALA A 391 -11.21 15.59 9.94
C ALA A 391 -11.10 16.83 10.84
N VAL A 392 -10.62 17.95 10.29
CA VAL A 392 -10.53 19.24 10.99
C VAL A 392 -11.91 19.69 11.46
N LEU A 393 -12.90 19.72 10.56
CA LEU A 393 -14.27 20.15 10.89
C LEU A 393 -14.95 19.24 11.92
N GLN A 394 -14.79 17.91 11.80
CA GLN A 394 -15.31 16.96 12.78
C GLN A 394 -14.71 17.15 14.18
N CYS A 395 -13.43 17.53 14.24
CA CYS A 395 -12.77 17.83 15.51
C CYS A 395 -13.24 19.17 16.07
N LEU A 396 -13.32 20.23 15.25
CA LEU A 396 -13.80 21.54 15.67
C LEU A 396 -15.27 21.49 16.15
N LYS A 397 -16.09 20.58 15.61
CA LYS A 397 -17.44 20.31 16.13
C LYS A 397 -17.43 19.85 17.59
N LYS A 398 -16.44 19.05 17.98
CA LYS A 398 -16.31 18.49 19.34
C LYS A 398 -15.58 19.44 20.28
N CYS A 399 -14.55 20.12 19.78
CA CYS A 399 -13.66 21.00 20.53
C CYS A 399 -13.50 22.34 19.79
N PRO A 400 -14.46 23.26 19.92
CA PRO A 400 -14.38 24.57 19.27
C PRO A 400 -13.16 25.37 19.75
N GLY A 401 -12.42 25.97 18.82
CA GLY A 401 -11.25 26.81 19.12
C GLY A 401 -9.94 26.06 19.38
N ASP A 402 -9.95 24.73 19.54
CA ASP A 402 -8.74 23.92 19.64
C ASP A 402 -8.23 23.49 18.26
N TYR A 403 -7.56 24.43 17.58
CA TYR A 403 -7.03 24.23 16.23
C TYR A 403 -5.90 23.20 16.19
N LEU A 404 -5.11 23.09 17.26
CA LEU A 404 -4.03 22.09 17.34
C LEU A 404 -4.60 20.68 17.36
N GLN A 405 -5.63 20.45 18.18
CA GLN A 405 -6.30 19.15 18.22
C GLN A 405 -7.01 18.86 16.89
N ALA A 406 -7.55 19.87 16.21
CA ALA A 406 -8.14 19.72 14.89
C ALA A 406 -7.11 19.29 13.82
N LEU A 407 -5.91 19.86 13.83
CA LEU A 407 -4.81 19.44 12.95
C LEU A 407 -4.32 18.03 13.28
N LYS A 408 -4.30 17.65 14.58
CA LYS A 408 -4.00 16.28 15.03
C LYS A 408 -5.11 15.26 14.73
N ALA A 409 -6.28 15.69 14.28
CA ALA A 409 -7.32 14.77 13.81
C ALA A 409 -7.06 14.28 12.38
N ILE A 410 -6.30 15.03 11.57
CA ILE A 410 -5.91 14.64 10.21
C ILE A 410 -4.99 13.41 10.28
N PRO A 411 -5.20 12.33 9.49
CA PRO A 411 -4.32 11.17 9.51
C PRO A 411 -2.82 11.52 9.45
N ARG A 412 -1.99 10.84 10.25
CA ARG A 412 -0.58 11.21 10.46
C ARG A 412 0.21 11.40 9.17
N THR A 413 0.06 10.49 8.22
CA THR A 413 0.72 10.55 6.92
C THR A 413 0.42 11.84 6.17
N LEU A 414 -0.85 12.28 6.16
CA LEU A 414 -1.27 13.52 5.48
C LEU A 414 -0.77 14.77 6.21
N ARG A 415 -0.82 14.81 7.54
CA ARG A 415 -0.30 15.98 8.28
C ARG A 415 1.22 16.13 8.18
N MET A 416 1.96 15.01 8.16
CA MET A 416 3.42 15.03 7.97
C MET A 416 3.82 15.50 6.56
N MET A 417 2.95 15.30 5.55
CA MET A 417 3.18 15.77 4.19
C MET A 417 3.45 17.28 4.13
N TYR A 418 2.76 18.10 4.93
CA TYR A 418 2.96 19.55 4.95
C TYR A 418 4.37 19.92 5.43
N VAL A 419 4.81 19.32 6.53
CA VAL A 419 6.15 19.57 7.09
C VAL A 419 7.24 19.07 6.14
N HIS A 420 7.05 17.88 5.54
CA HIS A 420 7.94 17.36 4.51
C HIS A 420 7.96 18.23 3.24
N GLY A 421 6.83 18.84 2.88
CA GLY A 421 6.74 19.82 1.80
C GLY A 421 7.66 21.02 2.04
N TYR A 422 7.71 21.53 3.27
CA TYR A 422 8.64 22.61 3.63
C TYR A 422 10.10 22.19 3.57
N GLN A 423 10.45 20.99 4.06
CA GLN A 423 11.82 20.45 3.90
C GLN A 423 12.20 20.32 2.42
N SER A 424 11.26 19.87 1.58
CA SER A 424 11.45 19.69 0.14
C SER A 424 11.69 21.03 -0.57
N TYR A 425 10.97 22.08 -0.14
CA TYR A 425 11.15 23.45 -0.62
C TYR A 425 12.56 23.97 -0.33
N LEU A 426 13.03 23.85 0.92
CA LEU A 426 14.39 24.25 1.30
C LEU A 426 15.45 23.47 0.50
N TRP A 427 15.24 22.16 0.35
CA TRP A 427 16.15 21.28 -0.39
C TRP A 427 16.26 21.68 -1.86
N ASN A 428 15.15 21.94 -2.55
CA ASN A 428 15.16 22.36 -3.96
C ASN A 428 15.97 23.64 -4.17
N HIS A 429 15.76 24.66 -3.34
CA HIS A 429 16.53 25.89 -3.42
C HIS A 429 18.03 25.67 -3.15
N ALA A 430 18.37 24.84 -2.16
CA ALA A 430 19.76 24.50 -1.87
C ALA A 430 20.42 23.71 -3.01
N ALA A 431 19.69 22.80 -3.66
CA ALA A 431 20.18 22.06 -4.82
C ALA A 431 20.45 23.01 -6.01
N SER A 432 19.53 23.94 -6.28
CA SER A 432 19.73 24.98 -7.29
C SER A 432 20.96 25.85 -7.00
N GLU A 433 21.12 26.32 -5.76
CA GLU A 433 22.30 27.09 -5.37
C GLU A 433 23.60 26.28 -5.56
N ARG A 434 23.58 24.99 -5.19
CA ARG A 434 24.73 24.09 -5.35
C ARG A 434 25.14 23.95 -6.81
N VAL A 435 24.19 23.85 -7.72
CA VAL A 435 24.48 23.79 -9.16
C VAL A 435 24.95 25.13 -9.70
N GLN A 436 24.33 26.25 -9.29
CA GLN A 436 24.70 27.58 -9.78
C GLN A 436 26.11 28.01 -9.37
N LYS A 437 26.52 27.70 -8.13
CA LYS A 437 27.84 28.11 -7.60
C LYS A 437 28.98 27.20 -8.00
N TYR A 438 28.73 25.90 -8.05
CA TYR A 438 29.79 24.89 -8.12
C TYR A 438 29.63 23.95 -9.34
N GLY A 439 28.59 24.11 -10.15
CA GLY A 439 28.36 23.27 -11.33
C GLY A 439 27.93 21.84 -11.00
N PHE A 440 27.99 20.96 -12.01
CA PHE A 440 27.46 19.58 -11.93
C PHE A 440 28.50 18.48 -12.25
N ASP A 441 29.75 18.84 -12.54
CA ASP A 441 30.77 17.87 -12.97
C ASP A 441 31.73 17.44 -11.85
N GLN A 442 31.85 18.24 -10.79
CA GLN A 442 32.86 18.05 -9.75
C GLN A 442 32.27 18.16 -8.35
N VAL A 443 32.86 17.39 -7.44
CA VAL A 443 32.65 17.52 -6.00
C VAL A 443 33.48 18.71 -5.52
N PHE A 444 32.97 19.47 -4.54
CA PHE A 444 33.69 20.60 -3.96
C PHE A 444 33.93 20.42 -2.46
N PRO A 445 35.01 21.00 -1.90
CA PRO A 445 35.22 21.03 -0.47
C PRO A 445 34.01 21.59 0.27
N GLY A 446 33.58 20.90 1.31
CA GLY A 446 32.39 21.23 2.09
C GLY A 446 31.08 20.63 1.60
N ASP A 447 31.06 19.95 0.45
CA ASP A 447 29.94 19.09 0.05
C ASP A 447 29.76 17.94 1.04
N LEU A 448 28.55 17.37 1.08
CA LEU A 448 28.28 16.15 1.84
C LEU A 448 28.25 14.96 0.90
N VAL A 449 28.86 13.84 1.30
CA VAL A 449 28.86 12.58 0.54
C VAL A 449 28.55 11.39 1.44
N TYR A 450 27.96 10.35 0.88
CA TYR A 450 27.89 9.06 1.57
C TYR A 450 29.28 8.43 1.68
N CYS A 451 29.63 7.94 2.87
CA CYS A 451 30.88 7.20 3.08
C CYS A 451 30.83 5.87 2.33
N LYS A 452 31.78 5.65 1.42
CA LYS A 452 32.08 4.32 0.87
C LYS A 452 32.91 3.56 1.91
N GLY A 453 32.33 2.58 2.59
CA GLY A 453 33.06 1.67 3.48
C GLY A 453 33.57 0.45 2.70
N ASP A 454 34.68 -0.15 3.17
CA ASP A 454 35.20 -1.44 2.66
C ASP A 454 34.08 -2.51 2.63
N ASP A 455 33.99 -3.22 1.51
CA ASP A 455 32.95 -4.18 1.16
C ASP A 455 32.69 -5.27 2.23
N THR A 456 31.44 -5.41 2.63
CA THR A 456 30.72 -6.70 2.61
C THR A 456 29.23 -6.42 2.76
N GLU A 457 28.45 -6.89 1.77
CA GLU A 457 27.01 -6.68 1.55
C GLU A 457 26.69 -5.48 0.64
N LYS A 458 26.39 -5.81 -0.63
CA LYS A 458 25.82 -4.90 -1.64
C LYS A 458 24.75 -4.01 -1.00
N GLU A 459 25.04 -2.72 -0.93
CA GLU A 459 24.14 -1.72 -0.39
C GLU A 459 22.89 -1.59 -1.26
N THR A 460 21.73 -1.94 -0.69
CA THR A 460 20.45 -1.47 -1.20
C THR A 460 20.33 0.01 -0.85
N VAL A 461 20.58 0.88 -1.83
CA VAL A 461 20.22 2.30 -1.74
C VAL A 461 18.70 2.36 -1.58
N GLY A 462 18.24 2.55 -0.35
CA GLY A 462 16.82 2.75 -0.05
C GLY A 462 16.36 4.00 -0.79
N VAL A 463 15.65 3.82 -1.89
CA VAL A 463 14.91 4.91 -2.52
C VAL A 463 13.89 5.37 -1.49
N ASN A 464 14.05 6.60 -1.01
CA ASN A 464 13.02 7.28 -0.22
C ASN A 464 11.76 7.28 -1.07
N SER A 465 10.84 6.36 -0.75
CA SER A 465 9.53 6.25 -1.39
C SER A 465 8.73 7.50 -1.04
N GLU A 466 8.87 8.52 -1.86
CA GLU A 466 7.97 9.67 -1.84
C GLU A 466 6.67 9.24 -2.51
N CYS A 467 5.63 9.14 -1.70
CA CYS A 467 4.28 8.91 -2.15
C CYS A 467 3.88 10.03 -3.13
N ASN A 468 3.67 9.66 -4.39
CA ASN A 468 2.99 10.47 -5.39
C ASN A 468 1.53 10.65 -4.96
N ASP A 469 1.19 11.82 -4.40
CA ASP A 469 -0.18 12.18 -4.03
C ASP A 469 -0.86 12.86 -5.22
N ASP A 470 -1.31 12.05 -6.18
CA ASP A 470 -2.14 12.47 -7.30
C ASP A 470 -3.56 11.94 -7.06
N ASN A 471 -4.32 12.58 -6.18
CA ASN A 471 -5.77 12.31 -6.08
C ASN A 471 -6.55 13.50 -5.51
N SER A 472 -6.88 14.45 -6.38
CA SER A 472 -8.18 15.09 -6.29
C SER A 472 -9.17 14.25 -7.12
N ASP A 473 -10.25 13.83 -6.47
CA ASP A 473 -11.38 13.08 -7.02
C ASP A 473 -11.12 11.59 -7.30
N ASP A 474 -11.38 10.75 -6.29
CA ASP A 474 -12.51 9.82 -6.30
C ASP A 474 -12.58 8.97 -5.01
N THR A 475 -13.75 8.37 -4.81
CA THR A 475 -14.34 7.86 -3.57
C THR A 475 -13.62 6.66 -2.92
N TYR A 476 -12.60 6.84 -2.07
CA TYR A 476 -12.20 5.79 -1.10
C TYR A 476 -11.76 6.35 0.26
N ASP A 477 -12.19 5.65 1.31
CA ASP A 477 -12.06 5.98 2.73
C ASP A 477 -10.61 5.87 3.21
N CYS A 478 -9.85 6.98 3.19
CA CYS A 478 -8.45 7.04 3.66
C CYS A 478 -8.31 7.24 5.17
N SER A 479 -9.30 6.90 5.99
CA SER A 479 -9.29 7.18 7.43
C SER A 479 -8.54 6.17 8.31
N HIS A 480 -7.93 5.12 7.76
CA HIS A 480 -7.49 3.97 8.57
C HIS A 480 -6.07 3.45 8.32
N LEU A 481 -5.15 4.31 7.90
CA LEU A 481 -3.72 4.02 7.92
C LEU A 481 -3.06 4.78 9.08
N ASP A 482 -3.27 4.31 10.31
CA ASP A 482 -2.30 4.53 11.39
C ASP A 482 -2.42 3.45 12.46
N GLU A 483 -1.41 2.57 12.52
CA GLU A 483 -1.02 1.81 13.70
C GLU A 483 0.38 1.22 13.46
N THR A 484 1.39 2.08 13.35
CA THR A 484 2.76 1.73 13.77
C THR A 484 3.39 2.93 14.44
N SER A 485 2.88 3.27 15.63
CA SER A 485 3.67 3.95 16.64
C SER A 485 4.67 2.95 17.23
N GLY A 486 5.96 3.24 17.09
CA GLY A 486 6.96 2.93 18.12
C GLY A 486 7.27 1.46 18.45
N THR A 487 7.18 0.52 17.52
CA THR A 487 7.79 -0.80 17.68
C THR A 487 8.67 -1.13 16.47
N ASP A 488 9.97 -1.14 16.74
CA ASP A 488 11.07 -1.73 15.97
C ASP A 488 10.97 -1.61 14.44
N ARG A 489 11.28 -0.41 13.94
CA ARG A 489 12.07 -0.36 12.71
C ARG A 489 13.38 -1.10 13.02
N PRO A 490 13.82 -2.10 12.24
CA PRO A 490 15.23 -2.46 12.27
C PRO A 490 15.98 -1.16 11.95
N GLU A 491 16.91 -0.80 12.81
CA GLU A 491 17.79 0.35 12.63
C GLU A 491 18.21 0.40 11.16
N SER A 492 17.70 1.40 10.42
CA SER A 492 18.21 1.67 9.09
C SER A 492 19.68 1.97 9.31
N LYS A 493 20.56 1.02 8.95
CA LYS A 493 22.02 1.13 9.03
C LYS A 493 22.37 2.58 8.69
N ASN A 494 22.82 3.36 9.68
CA ASN A 494 23.09 4.78 9.51
C ASN A 494 24.10 4.92 8.38
N THR A 495 23.65 5.28 7.18
CA THR A 495 24.56 5.60 6.09
C THR A 495 25.36 6.80 6.57
N LEU A 496 26.63 6.57 6.90
CA LEU A 496 27.51 7.61 7.43
C LEU A 496 27.68 8.66 6.33
N VAL A 497 27.30 9.90 6.63
CA VAL A 497 27.52 11.04 5.76
C VAL A 497 28.70 11.81 6.30
N LYS A 498 29.62 12.20 5.40
CA LYS A 498 30.79 13.01 5.74
C LYS A 498 30.83 14.29 4.94
N VAL A 499 31.48 15.30 5.49
CA VAL A 499 31.86 16.51 4.79
C VAL A 499 33.12 16.23 3.99
N VAL A 500 33.13 16.59 2.71
CA VAL A 500 34.27 16.43 1.82
C VAL A 500 35.36 17.43 2.21
N THR A 501 36.56 16.93 2.47
CA THR A 501 37.75 17.74 2.77
C THR A 501 38.62 17.93 1.51
N ALA A 502 39.59 18.85 1.59
CA ALA A 502 40.58 19.01 0.51
C ALA A 502 41.46 17.76 0.31
N GLU A 503 41.64 16.96 1.37
CA GLU A 503 42.37 15.68 1.31
C GLU A 503 41.55 14.62 0.56
N ASP A 504 40.24 14.52 0.81
CA ASP A 504 39.36 13.61 0.06
C ASP A 504 39.38 13.90 -1.45
N MET A 505 39.53 15.17 -1.82
CA MET A 505 39.58 15.59 -3.22
C MET A 505 40.85 15.13 -3.93
N SER A 506 41.99 15.08 -3.23
CA SER A 506 43.23 14.56 -3.82
C SER A 506 43.21 13.05 -4.00
N THR A 507 42.44 12.32 -3.17
CA THR A 507 42.26 10.87 -3.34
C THR A 507 41.36 10.48 -4.50
N GLY A 508 40.45 11.38 -4.94
CA GLY A 508 39.52 11.09 -6.05
C GLY A 508 38.47 10.01 -5.76
N ASN A 509 38.24 9.65 -4.50
CA ASN A 509 37.35 8.55 -4.11
C ASN A 509 35.85 8.85 -4.28
N TYR A 510 35.48 10.12 -4.43
CA TYR A 510 34.09 10.57 -4.52
C TYR A 510 33.81 11.22 -5.85
N THR A 511 32.62 10.93 -6.35
CA THR A 511 32.10 11.47 -7.61
C THR A 511 30.89 12.36 -7.33
N VAL A 512 30.46 13.13 -8.32
CA VAL A 512 29.30 14.02 -8.17
C VAL A 512 28.01 13.26 -7.85
N ASP A 513 27.92 11.99 -8.27
CA ASP A 513 26.79 11.09 -7.96
C ASP A 513 26.68 10.76 -6.46
N ASP A 514 27.77 10.91 -5.70
CA ASP A 514 27.82 10.66 -4.26
C ASP A 514 27.37 11.89 -3.44
N VAL A 515 27.23 13.06 -4.07
CA VAL A 515 26.89 14.33 -3.40
C VAL A 515 25.43 14.31 -2.93
N VAL A 516 25.26 14.59 -1.65
CA VAL A 516 23.96 14.67 -0.98
C VAL A 516 23.72 16.03 -0.36
N LEU A 517 22.45 16.37 -0.21
CA LEU A 517 22.00 17.51 0.59
C LEU A 517 21.02 17.05 1.66
N PRO A 518 21.01 17.70 2.83
CA PRO A 518 20.19 17.29 3.96
C PRO A 518 18.75 17.77 3.79
N MET A 519 17.82 16.90 4.19
CA MET A 519 16.46 17.30 4.57
C MET A 519 16.51 17.70 6.05
N PRO A 520 16.31 18.99 6.40
CA PRO A 520 16.55 19.50 7.75
C PRO A 520 15.90 18.67 8.86
N GLY A 521 16.66 18.37 9.91
CA GLY A 521 16.20 17.59 11.07
C GLY A 521 17.24 17.50 12.18
N SER A 522 16.93 16.77 13.24
CA SER A 522 17.77 16.64 14.45
C SER A 522 19.09 15.88 14.27
N ARG A 523 19.17 14.98 13.29
CA ARG A 523 20.33 14.09 13.10
C ARG A 523 21.10 14.38 11.80
N VAL A 524 20.82 15.50 11.14
CA VAL A 524 21.50 15.86 9.89
C VAL A 524 22.60 16.88 10.15
N ILE A 525 23.68 16.76 9.39
CA ILE A 525 24.70 17.81 9.27
C ILE A 525 24.41 18.64 8.03
N PHE A 526 24.72 19.92 8.09
CA PHE A 526 24.67 20.81 6.94
C PHE A 526 26.05 20.86 6.24
N PRO A 527 26.08 21.13 4.92
CA PRO A 527 27.34 21.40 4.21
C PRO A 527 28.13 22.51 4.91
N THR A 528 29.47 22.47 4.87
CA THR A 528 30.29 23.56 5.46
C THR A 528 30.53 24.72 4.49
N ASN A 529 30.10 24.56 3.24
CA ASN A 529 30.18 25.58 2.21
C ASN A 529 28.99 26.56 2.27
N GLU A 530 28.90 27.46 1.30
CA GLU A 530 27.88 28.52 1.28
C GLU A 530 26.45 27.98 1.15
N ILE A 531 26.26 26.73 0.75
CA ILE A 531 24.93 26.13 0.54
C ILE A 531 24.17 26.01 1.85
N ALA A 532 24.85 25.82 3.00
CA ALA A 532 24.19 25.84 4.30
C ALA A 532 23.51 27.17 4.62
N LYS A 533 24.04 28.29 4.11
CA LYS A 533 23.44 29.62 4.34
C LYS A 533 22.05 29.70 3.72
N VAL A 534 21.83 29.08 2.56
CA VAL A 534 20.52 29.06 1.88
C VAL A 534 19.43 28.46 2.76
N TYR A 535 19.71 27.34 3.43
CA TYR A 535 18.75 26.74 4.37
C TYR A 535 18.37 27.70 5.48
N HIS A 536 19.35 28.34 6.11
CA HIS A 536 19.12 29.25 7.22
C HIS A 536 18.47 30.56 6.78
N ASP A 537 18.85 31.12 5.64
CA ASP A 537 18.31 32.39 5.13
C ASP A 537 16.85 32.24 4.70
N LEU A 538 16.50 31.14 4.02
CA LEU A 538 15.11 30.84 3.66
C LEU A 538 14.25 30.55 4.90
N ALA A 539 14.74 29.71 5.82
CA ALA A 539 14.03 29.45 7.07
C ALA A 539 13.80 30.73 7.87
N LYS A 540 14.82 31.58 7.99
CA LYS A 540 14.74 32.88 8.67
C LYS A 540 13.77 33.83 7.98
N LYS A 541 13.76 33.88 6.65
CA LYS A 541 12.79 34.65 5.85
C LYS A 541 11.35 34.24 6.18
N ASP A 542 11.12 32.96 6.41
CA ASP A 542 9.83 32.40 6.79
C ASP A 542 9.59 32.40 8.31
N ALA A 543 10.44 33.08 9.09
CA ALA A 543 10.41 33.13 10.56
C ALA A 543 10.45 31.75 11.24
N ILE A 544 11.18 30.81 10.67
CA ILE A 544 11.40 29.45 11.17
C ILE A 544 12.87 29.28 11.58
N ASN A 545 13.09 28.67 12.74
CA ASN A 545 14.43 28.27 13.17
C ASN A 545 14.62 26.76 12.95
N LEU A 546 15.73 26.36 12.34
CA LEU A 546 16.06 24.95 12.09
C LEU A 546 16.70 24.25 13.31
N THR A 547 17.20 25.01 14.28
CA THR A 547 17.86 24.48 15.49
C THR A 547 16.98 24.51 16.72
N GLU A 548 15.97 25.38 16.75
CA GLU A 548 15.07 25.55 17.90
C GLU A 548 13.61 25.46 17.47
N SER A 549 12.77 24.90 18.33
CA SER A 549 11.33 24.76 18.09
C SER A 549 10.57 25.85 18.82
N VAL A 550 9.63 26.52 18.13
CA VAL A 550 8.77 27.57 18.73
C VAL A 550 7.72 26.96 19.67
N HIS A 551 7.40 25.68 19.51
CA HIS A 551 6.40 24.97 20.30
C HIS A 551 6.88 23.57 20.70
N SER A 552 6.20 22.93 21.66
CA SER A 552 6.53 21.59 22.19
C SER A 552 5.95 20.41 21.39
N VAL A 553 5.18 20.67 20.32
CA VAL A 553 4.56 19.61 19.50
C VAL A 553 5.62 18.94 18.59
N LYS A 554 6.05 17.74 18.97
CA LYS A 554 7.10 16.98 18.26
C LYS A 554 6.82 16.74 16.77
N GLU A 555 5.56 16.49 16.39
CA GLU A 555 5.20 16.18 15.00
C GLU A 555 5.37 17.38 14.05
N PHE A 556 5.27 18.60 14.57
CA PHE A 556 5.34 19.84 13.78
C PHE A 556 6.65 20.59 14.05
N SER A 557 7.71 19.86 14.41
CA SER A 557 8.99 20.43 14.81
C SER A 557 10.13 19.77 14.04
N ILE A 558 10.85 20.56 13.23
CA ILE A 558 12.03 20.07 12.47
C ILE A 558 13.06 19.46 13.42
N THR A 559 13.25 20.05 14.60
CA THR A 559 14.23 19.58 15.61
C THR A 559 13.81 18.30 16.32
N SER A 560 12.56 17.86 16.18
CA SER A 560 12.09 16.57 16.71
C SER A 560 12.09 15.47 15.66
N MET A 561 12.19 15.82 14.38
CA MET A 561 12.27 14.88 13.27
C MET A 561 13.72 14.45 13.07
N THR A 562 13.97 13.23 12.60
CA THR A 562 15.34 12.75 12.38
C THR A 562 16.07 13.52 11.28
N GLY A 563 15.32 13.98 10.26
CA GLY A 563 15.89 14.41 8.98
C GLY A 563 16.37 13.23 8.15
N SER A 564 16.87 13.51 6.95
CA SER A 564 17.44 12.51 6.02
C SER A 564 18.40 13.18 5.04
N TYR A 565 19.02 12.42 4.16
CA TYR A 565 19.85 12.93 3.07
C TYR A 565 19.29 12.48 1.73
N ARG A 566 19.45 13.32 0.71
CA ARG A 566 19.01 13.04 -0.66
C ARG A 566 20.13 13.41 -1.62
N ARG A 567 20.42 12.51 -2.58
CA ARG A 567 21.41 12.77 -3.65
C ARG A 567 20.96 13.94 -4.50
N VAL A 568 21.88 14.85 -4.81
CA VAL A 568 21.60 16.05 -5.62
C VAL A 568 21.42 15.68 -7.08
N PHE A 569 22.24 14.76 -7.58
CA PHE A 569 22.24 14.31 -8.96
C PHE A 569 21.81 12.84 -9.01
N GLN A 570 21.06 12.49 -10.04
CA GLN A 570 20.62 11.13 -10.26
C GLN A 570 20.70 10.76 -11.73
N LYS A 571 21.19 9.55 -12.00
CA LYS A 571 21.38 9.01 -13.33
C LYS A 571 20.52 7.75 -13.52
N PRO A 572 19.83 7.61 -14.67
CA PRO A 572 19.17 6.35 -15.00
C PRO A 572 20.21 5.24 -15.19
N LEU A 573 19.93 4.04 -14.66
CA LEU A 573 20.85 2.90 -14.75
C LEU A 573 20.79 2.23 -16.14
N ASP A 574 19.57 1.94 -16.59
CA ASP A 574 19.28 1.31 -17.88
C ASP A 574 18.49 2.31 -18.73
N PHE A 575 19.20 3.05 -19.59
CA PHE A 575 18.65 4.15 -20.38
C PHE A 575 18.75 3.85 -21.87
N GLU A 576 17.58 3.71 -22.49
CA GLU A 576 17.41 3.51 -23.91
C GLU A 576 16.38 4.52 -24.43
N TRP A 577 16.58 4.99 -25.65
CA TRP A 577 15.64 5.90 -26.30
C TRP A 577 15.59 5.64 -27.80
N GLU A 578 14.45 5.96 -28.41
CA GLU A 578 14.26 5.91 -29.85
C GLU A 578 13.37 7.07 -30.31
N LEU A 579 13.50 7.45 -31.58
CA LEU A 579 12.65 8.45 -32.21
C LEU A 579 11.66 7.75 -33.14
N LEU A 580 10.36 7.92 -32.86
CA LEU A 580 9.28 7.27 -33.61
C LEU A 580 8.48 8.30 -34.43
N ALA A 581 8.34 8.03 -35.73
CA ALA A 581 7.40 8.75 -36.57
C ALA A 581 6.00 8.13 -36.44
N TYR A 582 4.98 8.96 -36.20
CA TYR A 582 3.60 8.51 -36.09
C TYR A 582 2.63 9.55 -36.68
N ASN A 583 1.52 9.07 -37.24
CA ASN A 583 0.48 9.92 -37.83
C ASN A 583 -0.80 10.02 -36.97
N ASP A 584 -1.06 9.01 -36.15
CA ASP A 584 -2.26 8.94 -35.29
C ASP A 584 -1.89 9.13 -33.82
N SER A 585 -2.43 10.19 -33.20
CA SER A 585 -2.23 10.51 -31.79
C SER A 585 -2.81 9.47 -30.83
N ASN A 586 -3.79 8.66 -31.27
CA ASN A 586 -4.41 7.63 -30.47
C ASN A 586 -3.72 6.26 -30.58
N LYS A 587 -2.75 6.09 -31.48
CA LYS A 587 -2.02 4.83 -31.60
C LYS A 587 -1.09 4.62 -30.39
N PRO A 588 -1.15 3.46 -29.69
CA PRO A 588 -0.15 3.12 -28.66
C PRO A 588 1.25 3.08 -29.29
N LEU A 589 2.21 3.76 -28.65
CA LEU A 589 3.61 3.79 -29.11
C LEU A 589 4.55 2.99 -28.20
N ALA A 590 4.07 2.59 -27.02
CA ALA A 590 4.76 1.69 -26.11
C ALA A 590 3.87 0.49 -25.80
N GLU A 591 4.48 -0.69 -25.67
CA GLU A 591 3.75 -1.93 -25.36
C GLU A 591 3.61 -2.12 -23.85
N THR A 592 2.39 -2.38 -23.40
CA THR A 592 2.10 -2.73 -22.00
C THR A 592 2.33 -4.22 -21.73
N ASP A 593 2.41 -4.60 -20.45
CA ASP A 593 2.46 -6.01 -20.05
C ASP A 593 1.24 -6.79 -20.57
N LEU A 594 0.05 -6.18 -20.61
CA LEU A 594 -1.15 -6.83 -21.14
C LEU A 594 -1.13 -6.99 -22.66
N ASP A 595 -0.56 -6.03 -23.40
CA ASP A 595 -0.38 -6.18 -24.84
C ASP A 595 0.53 -7.37 -25.14
N LYS A 596 1.59 -7.56 -24.33
CA LYS A 596 2.52 -8.70 -24.46
C LYS A 596 1.85 -10.03 -24.15
N ILE A 597 1.00 -10.10 -23.12
CA ILE A 597 0.24 -11.31 -22.78
C ILE A 597 -0.81 -11.64 -23.85
N SER A 598 -1.42 -10.62 -24.46
CA SER A 598 -2.50 -10.79 -25.43
C SER A 598 -2.00 -11.09 -26.84
N LYS A 599 -0.68 -11.03 -27.09
CA LYS A 599 -0.09 -11.44 -28.35
C LYS A 599 -0.20 -12.97 -28.50
N PRO A 600 -0.76 -13.45 -29.63
CA PRO A 600 -0.97 -14.88 -29.87
C PRO A 600 0.33 -15.67 -30.05
#